data_AF-A0A920BI57-F1
#
_entry.id   AF-A0A920BI57-F1
#
_cell.length_a   1.000
_cell.length_b   1.000
_cell.length_c   1.000
_cell.angle_alpha   90.00
_cell.angle_beta   90.00
_cell.angle_gamma   90.00
#
_symmetry.space_group_name_H-M   'P 1'
#
loop_
_entity.id
_entity.type
_entity.pdbx_description
1 polymer ?
#
loop_
_entity_poly.entity_id
_entity_poly.type
_entity_poly.pdbx_seq_one_letter_code
_entity_poly.pdbx_strand_id
1 'polypeptide(L)'
;MSIVKLIEIFSAWRKGMVLRKRLKPFDFGEISWKSTTGSTNQDLLLKAQSGRNQLSVAIADHQTAGKGREQRQWISEKGNRF
;
A
#
# COMPACT_ATOMS: atom_id res chain seq x y z
N MET A 1 -13.02 7.10 -16.32
CA MET A 1 -12.34 6.05 -15.51
C MET A 1 -13.11 4.75 -15.72
N SER A 2 -12.45 3.60 -15.98
CA SER A 2 -13.15 2.34 -16.34
C SER A 2 -13.76 1.63 -15.11
N ILE A 3 -14.88 0.92 -15.29
CA ILE A 3 -15.55 0.08 -14.28
C ILE A 3 -14.58 -0.90 -13.64
N VAL A 4 -13.68 -1.51 -14.42
CA VAL A 4 -12.68 -2.45 -13.91
C VAL A 4 -11.78 -1.78 -12.87
N LYS A 5 -11.35 -0.54 -13.14
CA LYS A 5 -10.49 0.23 -12.23
C LYS A 5 -11.20 0.58 -10.92
N LEU A 6 -12.51 0.84 -10.97
CA LEU A 6 -13.34 1.06 -9.79
C LEU A 6 -13.46 -0.20 -8.93
N ILE A 7 -13.70 -1.36 -9.55
CA ILE A 7 -13.76 -2.65 -8.86
C ILE A 7 -12.44 -2.95 -8.13
N GLU A 8 -11.32 -2.67 -8.77
CA GLU A 8 -9.99 -2.87 -8.17
C GLU A 8 -9.74 -1.98 -6.96
N ILE A 9 -10.07 -0.69 -7.08
CA ILE A 9 -9.98 0.26 -5.96
C ILE A 9 -10.84 -0.23 -4.80
N PHE A 10 -12.08 -0.64 -5.08
CA PHE A 10 -12.99 -1.14 -4.05
C PHE A 10 -12.48 -2.43 -3.40
N SER A 11 -11.94 -3.36 -4.19
CA SER A 11 -11.33 -4.60 -3.70
C SER A 11 -10.14 -4.34 -2.77
N ALA A 12 -9.23 -3.43 -3.16
CA ALA A 12 -8.11 -3.03 -2.32
C ALA A 12 -8.57 -2.38 -1.01
N TRP A 13 -9.54 -1.48 -1.08
CA TRP A 13 -10.13 -0.86 0.10
C TRP A 13 -10.75 -1.88 1.06
N ARG A 14 -11.51 -2.85 0.52
CA ARG A 14 -12.08 -3.95 1.33
C ARG A 14 -11.00 -4.77 2.01
N LYS A 15 -9.89 -5.10 1.33
CA LYS A 15 -8.75 -5.80 1.94
C LYS A 15 -8.11 -4.97 3.06
N GLY A 16 -7.94 -3.67 2.85
CA GLY A 16 -7.44 -2.73 3.87
C GLY A 16 -8.32 -2.72 5.13
N MET A 17 -9.65 -2.68 4.99
CA MET A 17 -10.57 -2.75 6.12
C MET A 17 -10.46 -4.07 6.89
N VAL A 18 -10.41 -5.20 6.18
CA VAL A 18 -10.26 -6.52 6.81
C VAL A 18 -8.94 -6.60 7.59
N LEU A 19 -7.85 -6.12 6.99
CA LEU A 19 -6.54 -6.10 7.64
C LEU A 19 -6.54 -5.21 8.88
N ARG A 20 -7.08 -3.99 8.78
CA ARG A 20 -7.20 -3.06 9.92
C ARG A 20 -7.99 -3.69 11.07
N LYS A 21 -9.07 -4.41 10.77
CA LYS A 21 -9.85 -5.13 11.80
C LYS A 21 -9.00 -6.20 12.50
N ARG A 22 -8.20 -6.95 11.74
CA ARG A 22 -7.32 -8.01 12.27
C ARG A 22 -6.14 -7.47 13.08
N LEU A 23 -5.59 -6.33 12.66
CA LEU A 23 -4.42 -5.72 13.29
C LEU A 23 -4.75 -4.77 14.44
N LYS A 24 -6.04 -4.58 14.77
CA LYS A 24 -6.50 -3.74 15.89
C LYS A 24 -5.75 -4.00 17.23
N PRO A 25 -5.36 -5.24 17.58
CA PRO A 25 -4.63 -5.50 18.83
C PRO A 25 -3.19 -4.97 18.87
N PHE A 26 -2.58 -4.61 17.73
CA PHE A 26 -1.14 -4.35 17.61
C PHE A 26 -0.74 -2.87 17.55
N ASP A 27 -1.66 -1.96 17.88
CA ASP A 27 -1.46 -0.50 17.94
C ASP A 27 -0.70 0.11 16.73
N PHE A 28 -0.92 -0.45 15.55
CA PHE A 28 -0.50 0.20 14.32
C PHE A 28 -1.27 1.51 14.14
N GLY A 29 -0.59 2.51 13.60
CA GLY A 29 -1.19 3.75 13.12
C GLY A 29 -2.04 3.49 11.87
N GLU A 30 -1.94 4.35 10.86
CA GLU A 30 -2.75 4.12 9.67
C GLU A 30 -2.22 2.94 8.84
N ILE A 31 -3.16 2.06 8.50
CA ILE A 31 -3.01 0.91 7.62
C ILE A 31 -3.74 1.25 6.31
N SER A 32 -3.01 1.26 5.20
CA SER A 32 -3.55 1.57 3.88
C SER A 32 -3.29 0.42 2.90
N TRP A 33 -4.29 0.14 2.05
CA TRP A 33 -4.18 -0.83 0.97
C TRP A 33 -4.68 -0.21 -0.32
N LYS A 34 -3.78 -0.02 -1.30
CA LYS A 34 -4.10 0.56 -2.61
C LYS A 34 -4.11 -0.51 -3.71
N SER A 35 -4.95 -0.36 -4.72
CA SER A 35 -4.90 -1.23 -5.90
C SER A 35 -3.64 -0.98 -6.72
N THR A 36 -3.17 0.26 -6.80
CA THR A 36 -1.92 0.61 -7.47
C THR A 36 -1.29 1.82 -6.79
N THR A 37 0.03 1.82 -6.67
CA THR A 37 0.82 2.99 -6.27
C THR A 37 2.12 3.04 -7.06
N GLY A 38 2.83 4.16 -7.04
CA GLY A 38 4.20 4.22 -7.54
C GLY A 38 5.12 3.38 -6.67
N SER A 39 5.22 3.75 -5.39
CA SER A 39 5.99 3.00 -4.39
C SER A 39 5.38 3.13 -2.99
N THR A 40 5.19 2.01 -2.30
CA THR A 40 4.74 1.98 -0.90
C THR A 40 5.73 2.69 0.03
N ASN A 41 7.04 2.58 -0.24
CA ASN A 41 8.06 3.32 0.51
C ASN A 41 7.91 4.83 0.34
N GLN A 42 7.62 5.30 -0.88
CA GLN A 42 7.39 6.73 -1.12
C GLN A 42 6.12 7.20 -0.41
N ASP A 43 5.05 6.40 -0.44
CA ASP A 43 3.81 6.69 0.28
C ASP A 43 4.05 6.85 1.79
N LEU A 44 4.83 5.94 2.40
CA LEU A 44 5.19 6.01 3.82
C LEU A 44 6.11 7.20 4.14
N LEU A 45 7.06 7.54 3.26
CA LEU A 45 7.93 8.71 3.43
C LEU A 45 7.14 10.02 3.42
N LEU A 46 6.22 10.20 2.47
CA LEU A 46 5.34 11.37 2.40
C LEU A 46 4.49 11.49 3.67
N LYS A 47 4.02 10.36 4.19
CA LYS A 47 3.24 10.33 5.42
C LYS A 47 4.07 10.63 6.65
N ALA A 48 5.30 10.13 6.75
CA ALA A 48 6.19 10.44 7.87
C ALA A 48 6.43 11.96 7.98
N GLN A 49 6.47 12.68 6.85
CA GLN A 49 6.58 14.15 6.83
C GLN A 49 5.37 14.87 7.45
N SER A 50 4.21 14.22 7.56
CA SER A 50 3.01 14.79 8.21
C SER A 50 3.07 14.75 9.76
N GLY A 51 4.14 14.21 10.34
CA GLY A 51 4.43 14.32 11.78
C GLY A 51 3.71 13.33 12.68
N ARG A 52 2.91 12.40 12.14
CA ARG A 52 2.32 11.30 12.92
C ARG A 52 3.31 10.14 13.02
N ASN A 53 4.13 10.18 14.06
CA ASN A 53 5.20 9.21 14.31
C ASN A 53 4.66 7.88 14.90
N GLN A 54 3.75 7.23 14.17
CA GLN A 54 3.13 5.95 14.56
C GLN A 54 3.40 4.88 13.51
N LEU A 55 3.66 3.65 13.96
CA LEU A 55 3.95 2.47 13.12
C LEU A 55 2.86 2.29 12.06
N SER A 56 3.14 2.68 10.81
CA SER A 56 2.18 2.70 9.72
C SER A 56 2.44 1.58 8.72
N VAL A 57 1.37 1.07 8.10
CA VAL A 57 1.44 -0.01 7.12
C VAL A 57 0.89 0.47 5.78
N ALA A 58 1.65 0.26 4.71
CA ALA A 58 1.21 0.54 3.34
C ALA A 58 1.40 -0.71 2.47
N ILE A 59 0.31 -1.17 1.86
CA ILE A 59 0.28 -2.33 0.97
C ILE A 59 -0.27 -1.88 -0.38
N ALA A 60 0.25 -2.44 -1.46
CA ALA A 60 -0.27 -2.24 -2.79
C ALA A 60 -0.37 -3.56 -3.57
N ASP A 61 -1.44 -3.72 -4.34
CA ASP A 61 -1.56 -4.89 -5.24
C ASP A 61 -0.62 -4.79 -6.44
N HIS A 62 -0.20 -3.58 -6.80
CA HIS A 62 0.68 -3.30 -7.92
C HIS A 62 1.52 -2.04 -7.64
N GLN A 63 2.83 -2.12 -7.91
CA GLN A 63 3.74 -0.97 -7.82
C GLN A 63 4.33 -0.67 -9.20
N THR A 64 4.07 0.52 -9.73
CA THR A 64 4.56 0.93 -11.07
C THR A 64 5.99 1.48 -11.05
N ALA A 65 6.47 1.92 -9.89
CA ALA A 65 7.79 2.52 -9.70
C ALA A 65 8.44 2.02 -8.39
N GLY A 66 8.34 0.71 -8.15
CA GLY A 66 8.97 0.08 -6.99
C GLY A 66 10.47 0.34 -6.98
N LYS A 67 11.03 0.69 -5.82
CA LYS A 67 12.45 0.95 -5.64
C LYS A 67 13.11 -0.19 -4.88
N GLY A 68 14.04 -0.87 -5.53
CA GLY A 68 14.99 -1.80 -4.92
C GLY A 68 16.20 -1.08 -4.34
N ARG A 69 17.16 -1.86 -3.82
CA ARG A 69 18.42 -1.33 -3.27
C ARG A 69 19.34 -0.87 -4.40
N GLU A 70 20.22 0.10 -4.11
CA GLU A 70 21.24 0.59 -5.05
C GLU A 70 20.65 1.04 -6.39
N GLN A 71 19.55 1.80 -6.34
CA GLN A 71 18.84 2.32 -7.52
C GLN A 71 18.27 1.26 -8.47
N ARG A 72 18.24 -0.02 -8.06
CA ARG A 72 17.57 -1.07 -8.84
C ARG A 72 16.06 -0.87 -8.81
N GLN A 73 15.39 -1.22 -9.90
CA GLN A 73 13.93 -1.22 -9.97
C GLN A 73 13.37 -2.49 -9.31
N TRP A 74 12.28 -2.33 -8.55
CA TRP A 74 11.47 -3.45 -8.07
C TRP A 74 10.23 -3.57 -8.94
N ILE A 75 10.15 -4.67 -9.69
CA ILE A 75 9.02 -4.97 -10.57
C ILE A 75 8.02 -5.82 -9.77
N SER A 76 6.82 -5.28 -9.56
CA SER A 76 5.73 -5.98 -8.86
C SER A 76 4.54 -6.09 -9.78
N GLU A 77 4.57 -7.08 -10.67
CA GLU A 77 3.44 -7.36 -11.56
C GLU A 77 2.21 -7.78 -10.77
N LYS A 78 1.04 -7.45 -11.31
CA LYS A 78 -0.22 -7.68 -10.63
C LYS A 78 -0.49 -9.17 -10.45
N GLY A 79 -0.72 -9.58 -9.21
CA GLY A 79 -0.97 -11.00 -8.87
C GLY A 79 0.28 -11.78 -8.45
N ASN A 80 1.47 -11.18 -8.55
CA ASN A 80 2.68 -11.79 -7.99
C ASN A 80 2.64 -11.69 -6.46
N ARG A 81 2.71 -12.84 -5.77
CA ARG A 81 2.78 -12.90 -4.30
C ARG A 81 4.22 -13.25 -3.95
N PHE A 82 4.95 -12.29 -3.39
CA PHE A 82 6.20 -12.55 -2.68
C PHE A 82 5.89 -12.84 -1.21
#